data_AF-N9PQD4-F1
#
_entry.id   AF-N9PQD4-F1
#
_cell.length_a   1.000
_cell.length_b   1.000
_cell.length_c   1.000
_cell.angle_alpha   90.00
_cell.angle_beta   90.00
_cell.angle_gamma   90.00
#
_symmetry.space_group_name_H-M   'P 1'
#
loop_
_entity.id
_entity.type
_entity.pdbx_description
1 polymer ?
#
loop_
_entity_poly.entity_id
_entity_poly.type
_entity_poly.pdbx_seq_one_letter_code
_entity_poly.pdbx_strand_id
1 'polypeptide(L)'
;MGMNDPISIKGLPWFIKIIAAIIGAIFALTLSGDIDMEGRLKITTGVIIKFAFSVAISIYGGAAFIEYFNLTHYSHSAQGVVMLFFAVFGLLFVGILYQSFKLMDGKKPSELISEIKAAFTAIFK
;
A
#
# COMPACT_ATOMS: atom_id res chain seq x y z
N MET A 1 -39.31 -13.10 -14.90
CA MET A 1 -39.14 -11.68 -14.56
C MET A 1 -38.05 -11.61 -13.48
N GLY A 2 -36.84 -11.16 -13.85
CA GLY A 2 -35.73 -10.80 -12.95
C GLY A 2 -35.02 -11.90 -12.15
N MET A 3 -34.07 -12.60 -12.77
CA MET A 3 -32.97 -13.24 -12.04
C MET A 3 -32.11 -12.13 -11.42
N ASN A 4 -32.23 -11.90 -10.11
CA ASN A 4 -31.26 -11.08 -9.37
C ASN A 4 -30.04 -11.96 -9.10
N ASP A 5 -29.03 -11.81 -9.94
CA ASP A 5 -27.83 -12.64 -9.95
C ASP A 5 -27.10 -12.64 -8.59
N PRO A 6 -26.80 -13.82 -8.00
CA PRO A 6 -26.04 -13.95 -6.75
C PRO A 6 -24.57 -13.47 -6.86
N ILE A 7 -24.15 -13.03 -8.04
CA ILE A 7 -22.83 -12.42 -8.32
C ILE A 7 -22.71 -11.04 -7.65
N SER A 8 -23.82 -10.30 -7.51
CA SER A 8 -23.78 -8.93 -6.95
C SER A 8 -23.54 -8.90 -5.43
N ILE A 9 -24.11 -9.85 -4.68
CA ILE A 9 -24.03 -9.88 -3.21
C ILE A 9 -22.70 -10.46 -2.72
N LYS A 10 -22.12 -11.42 -3.46
CA LYS A 10 -20.82 -12.04 -3.11
C LYS A 10 -19.61 -11.18 -3.48
N GLY A 11 -19.74 -10.29 -4.46
CA GLY A 11 -18.67 -9.36 -4.88
C GLY A 11 -18.56 -8.11 -4.00
N LEU A 12 -19.64 -7.73 -3.30
CA LEU A 12 -19.70 -6.52 -2.48
C LEU A 12 -18.61 -6.43 -1.39
N PRO A 13 -18.28 -7.52 -0.66
CA PRO A 13 -17.18 -7.51 0.30
C PRO A 13 -15.80 -7.27 -0.32
N TRP A 14 -15.58 -7.81 -1.52
CA TRP A 14 -14.31 -7.67 -2.24
C TRP A 14 -14.16 -6.26 -2.81
N PHE A 15 -15.26 -5.65 -3.25
CA PHE A 15 -15.30 -4.26 -3.67
C PHE A 15 -14.88 -3.28 -2.55
N ILE A 16 -15.37 -3.49 -1.32
CA ILE A 16 -14.99 -2.66 -0.16
C ILE A 16 -13.48 -2.76 0.12
N LYS A 17 -12.89 -3.95 -0.03
CA LYS A 17 -11.44 -4.17 0.15
C LYS A 17 -10.61 -3.44 -0.91
N ILE A 18 -11.07 -3.42 -2.15
CA ILE A 18 -10.42 -2.65 -3.22
C ILE A 18 -10.47 -1.15 -2.94
N ILE A 19 -11.63 -0.64 -2.50
CA ILE A 19 -11.74 0.77 -2.10
C ILE A 19 -10.74 1.10 -0.99
N ALA A 20 -10.62 0.23 0.03
CA ALA A 20 -9.65 0.42 1.10
C ALA A 20 -8.20 0.42 0.59
N ALA A 21 -7.86 -0.47 -0.36
CA ALA A 21 -6.54 -0.50 -0.99
C ALA A 21 -6.26 0.78 -1.80
N ILE A 22 -7.24 1.27 -2.57
CA ILE A 22 -7.10 2.51 -3.37
C ILE A 22 -6.96 3.72 -2.45
N ILE A 23 -7.80 3.85 -1.42
CA ILE A 23 -7.71 4.94 -0.44
C ILE A 23 -6.36 4.89 0.27
N GLY A 24 -5.92 3.71 0.68
CA GLY A 24 -4.60 3.52 1.30
C GLY A 24 -3.45 3.89 0.37
N ALA A 25 -3.54 3.58 -0.92
CA ALA A 25 -2.54 3.95 -1.91
C ALA A 25 -2.52 5.46 -2.18
N ILE A 26 -3.69 6.11 -2.27
CA ILE A 26 -3.77 7.58 -2.35
C ILE A 26 -3.15 8.20 -1.10
N PHE A 27 -3.48 7.67 0.08
CA PHE A 27 -2.90 8.16 1.35
C PHE A 27 -1.38 7.97 1.39
N ALA A 28 -0.87 6.84 0.88
CA ALA A 28 0.56 6.60 0.76
C ALA A 28 1.24 7.62 -0.18
N LEU A 29 0.58 8.00 -1.28
CA LEU A 29 1.06 9.04 -2.20
C LEU A 29 0.99 10.45 -1.59
N THR A 30 -0.07 10.76 -0.85
CA THR A 30 -0.19 12.02 -0.09
C THR A 30 0.90 12.11 0.95
N LEU A 31 1.10 11.04 1.71
CA LEU A 31 2.20 10.91 2.65
C LEU A 31 3.56 10.82 1.96
N SER A 32 3.65 10.65 0.65
CA SER A 32 4.91 10.61 -0.09
C SER A 32 5.29 11.96 -0.72
N GLY A 33 4.53 13.03 -0.44
CA GLY A 33 4.67 14.34 -1.09
C GLY A 33 4.33 14.33 -2.59
N ASP A 34 3.83 13.21 -3.12
CA ASP A 34 3.49 13.06 -4.55
C ASP A 34 2.14 13.73 -4.89
N ILE A 35 1.28 13.94 -3.87
CA ILE A 35 0.07 14.77 -3.95
C ILE A 35 0.35 16.06 -3.20
N ASP A 36 0.34 17.18 -3.92
CA ASP A 36 0.54 18.52 -3.36
C ASP A 36 -0.58 18.87 -2.35
N MET A 37 -0.34 19.81 -1.44
CA MET A 37 -1.33 20.33 -0.48
C MET A 37 -2.52 21.02 -1.17
N GLU A 38 -2.36 21.39 -2.44
CA GLU A 38 -3.43 21.85 -3.34
C GLU A 38 -4.20 20.69 -4.03
N GLY A 39 -3.86 19.43 -3.74
CA GLY A 39 -4.46 18.23 -4.35
C GLY A 39 -3.97 17.93 -5.77
N ARG A 40 -2.93 18.63 -6.25
CA ARG A 40 -2.38 18.42 -7.60
C ARG A 40 -1.50 17.18 -7.62
N LEU A 41 -1.95 16.14 -8.32
CA LEU A 41 -1.16 14.93 -8.58
C LEU A 41 -0.38 15.11 -9.88
N LYS A 42 0.94 15.27 -9.78
CA LYS A 42 1.80 15.21 -10.98
C LYS A 42 1.99 13.75 -11.35
N ILE A 43 1.24 13.28 -12.32
CA ILE A 43 1.38 11.91 -12.85
C ILE A 43 2.77 11.78 -13.49
N THR A 44 3.69 11.18 -12.75
CA THR A 44 5.00 10.77 -13.24
C THR A 44 5.07 9.25 -13.27
N THR A 45 5.97 8.69 -14.07
CA THR A 45 6.19 7.24 -14.11
C THR A 45 6.50 6.68 -12.72
N GLY A 46 7.23 7.42 -11.88
CA GLY A 46 7.51 7.03 -10.49
C GLY A 46 6.26 6.91 -9.63
N VAL A 47 5.34 7.87 -9.73
CA VAL A 47 4.05 7.86 -9.01
C VAL A 47 3.20 6.66 -9.43
N ILE A 48 3.10 6.37 -10.73
CA ILE A 48 2.34 5.23 -11.25
C ILE A 48 2.90 3.91 -10.69
N ILE A 49 4.23 3.76 -10.68
CA ILE A 49 4.89 2.57 -10.15
C ILE A 49 4.63 2.44 -8.64
N LYS A 50 4.84 3.51 -7.85
CA LYS A 50 4.56 3.51 -6.41
C LYS A 50 3.12 3.14 -6.10
N PHE A 51 2.17 3.72 -6.84
CA PHE A 51 0.75 3.43 -6.71
C PHE A 51 0.44 1.96 -6.99
N ALA A 52 0.92 1.43 -8.13
CA ALA A 52 0.71 0.04 -8.52
C ALA A 52 1.28 -0.94 -7.49
N PHE A 53 2.50 -0.66 -6.98
CA PHE A 53 3.10 -1.47 -5.92
C PHE A 53 2.34 -1.37 -4.61
N SER A 54 1.91 -0.19 -4.19
CA SER A 54 1.12 0.01 -2.97
C SER A 54 -0.20 -0.78 -3.05
N VAL A 55 -0.93 -0.69 -4.17
CA VAL A 55 -2.16 -1.44 -4.40
C VAL A 55 -1.89 -2.95 -4.41
N ALA A 56 -0.83 -3.41 -5.10
CA ALA A 56 -0.48 -4.83 -5.16
C ALA A 56 -0.14 -5.38 -3.77
N ILE A 57 0.70 -4.68 -2.99
CA ILE A 57 1.07 -5.11 -1.63
C ILE A 57 -0.14 -5.11 -0.70
N SER A 58 -1.04 -4.14 -0.83
CA SER A 58 -2.30 -4.11 -0.09
C SER A 58 -3.18 -5.32 -0.36
N ILE A 59 -3.41 -5.64 -1.63
CA ILE A 59 -4.27 -6.75 -2.04
C ILE A 59 -3.64 -8.09 -1.68
N TYR A 60 -2.41 -8.35 -2.15
CA TYR A 60 -1.76 -9.64 -1.94
C TYR A 60 -1.23 -9.80 -0.52
N GLY A 61 -0.51 -8.81 -0.01
CA GLY A 61 0.06 -8.85 1.34
C GLY A 61 -0.99 -8.76 2.43
N GLY A 62 -1.98 -7.87 2.27
CA GLY A 62 -3.10 -7.76 3.21
C GLY A 62 -3.97 -9.02 3.22
N ALA A 63 -4.26 -9.62 2.05
CA ALA A 63 -4.99 -10.88 2.00
C ALA A 63 -4.21 -12.03 2.65
N ALA A 64 -2.92 -12.18 2.33
CA ALA A 64 -2.06 -13.20 2.92
C ALA A 64 -1.95 -13.04 4.44
N PHE A 65 -1.87 -11.81 4.95
CA PHE A 65 -1.85 -11.54 6.39
C PHE A 65 -3.18 -11.94 7.06
N ILE A 66 -4.31 -11.56 6.46
CA ILE A 66 -5.64 -11.94 6.96
C ILE A 66 -5.77 -13.47 7.02
N GLU A 67 -5.28 -14.18 6.01
CA GLU A 67 -5.32 -15.63 5.94
C GLU A 67 -4.39 -16.29 6.97
N TYR A 68 -3.12 -15.85 7.04
CA TYR A 68 -2.11 -16.40 7.94
C TYR A 68 -2.50 -16.26 9.43
N PHE A 69 -3.08 -15.11 9.80
CA PHE A 69 -3.55 -14.86 11.17
C PHE A 69 -5.02 -15.26 11.40
N ASN A 70 -5.64 -15.94 10.43
CA ASN A 70 -7.03 -16.39 10.47
C ASN A 70 -8.04 -15.28 10.84
N LEU A 71 -7.80 -14.04 10.37
CA LEU A 71 -8.65 -12.86 10.58
C LEU A 71 -9.90 -12.87 9.66
N THR A 72 -10.15 -13.98 8.97
CA THR A 72 -11.28 -14.20 8.06
C THR A 72 -12.63 -14.11 8.77
N HIS A 73 -12.66 -14.41 10.08
CA HIS A 73 -13.85 -14.36 10.93
C HIS A 73 -14.28 -12.93 11.32
N TYR A 74 -13.40 -11.94 11.18
CA TYR A 74 -13.75 -10.53 11.40
C TYR A 74 -14.56 -9.95 10.24
N SER A 75 -15.25 -8.84 10.50
CA SER A 75 -16.03 -8.14 9.48
C SER A 75 -15.16 -7.75 8.28
N HIS A 76 -15.78 -7.68 7.09
CA HIS A 76 -15.09 -7.24 5.89
C HIS A 76 -14.53 -5.82 5.98
N SER A 77 -15.13 -4.96 6.81
CA SER A 77 -14.60 -3.63 7.13
C SER A 77 -13.30 -3.71 7.93
N ALA A 78 -13.21 -4.58 8.95
CA ALA A 78 -11.99 -4.78 9.72
C ALA A 78 -10.86 -5.37 8.85
N GLN A 79 -11.20 -6.29 7.95
CA GLN A 79 -10.27 -6.79 6.94
C GLN A 79 -9.79 -5.67 5.99
N GLY A 80 -10.67 -4.74 5.62
CA GLY A 80 -10.32 -3.55 4.84
C GLY A 80 -9.32 -2.64 5.57
N VAL A 81 -9.43 -2.49 6.89
CA VAL A 81 -8.46 -1.75 7.71
C VAL A 81 -7.06 -2.39 7.65
N VAL A 82 -6.98 -3.72 7.74
CA VAL A 82 -5.70 -4.43 7.59
C VAL A 82 -5.09 -4.18 6.22
N MET A 83 -5.89 -4.27 5.16
CA MET A 83 -5.44 -3.96 3.80
C MET A 83 -4.97 -2.51 3.65
N LEU A 84 -5.62 -1.56 4.32
CA LEU A 84 -5.21 -0.15 4.35
C LEU A 84 -3.85 0.03 5.03
N PHE A 85 -3.58 -0.66 6.15
CA PHE A 85 -2.25 -0.67 6.77
C PHE A 85 -1.17 -1.18 5.81
N PHE A 86 -1.46 -2.25 5.07
CA PHE A 86 -0.54 -2.77 4.06
C PHE A 86 -0.34 -1.82 2.87
N ALA A 87 -1.36 -1.07 2.47
CA ALA A 87 -1.23 -0.07 1.40
C ALA A 87 -0.29 1.08 1.83
N VAL A 88 -0.47 1.59 3.05
CA VAL A 88 0.28 2.73 3.59
C VAL A 88 1.71 2.36 3.95
N PHE A 89 1.91 1.25 4.66
CA PHE A 89 3.22 0.85 5.19
C PHE A 89 3.93 -0.20 4.34
N GLY A 90 3.24 -0.87 3.42
CA GLY A 90 3.84 -1.93 2.60
C GLY A 90 4.96 -1.44 1.70
N LEU A 91 4.78 -0.27 1.07
CA LEU A 91 5.84 0.34 0.25
C LEU A 91 7.06 0.72 1.09
N LEU A 92 6.83 1.18 2.32
CA LEU A 92 7.87 1.53 3.28
C LEU A 92 8.65 0.28 3.72
N PHE A 93 7.97 -0.83 3.99
CA PHE A 93 8.60 -2.11 4.31
C PHE A 93 9.48 -2.64 3.16
N VAL A 94 8.96 -2.60 1.92
CA VAL A 94 9.74 -3.00 0.73
C VAL A 94 10.97 -2.12 0.54
N GLY A 95 10.83 -0.81 0.76
CA GLY A 95 11.96 0.13 0.75
C GLY A 95 13.05 -0.24 1.76
N ILE A 96 12.66 -0.54 3.01
CA ILE A 96 13.59 -0.96 4.05
C ILE A 96 14.29 -2.28 3.70
N LEU A 97 13.54 -3.28 3.20
CA LEU A 97 14.12 -4.56 2.81
C LEU A 97 15.10 -4.43 1.65
N TYR A 98 14.72 -3.73 0.59
CA TYR A 98 15.60 -3.48 -0.56
C TYR A 98 16.90 -2.81 -0.10
N GLN A 99 16.78 -1.85 0.80
CA GLN A 99 17.91 -1.10 1.31
C GLN A 99 18.78 -1.94 2.27
N SER A 100 18.18 -2.86 3.01
CA SER A 100 18.89 -3.83 3.86
C SER A 100 19.73 -4.82 3.04
N PHE A 101 19.24 -5.29 1.90
CA PHE A 101 20.05 -6.11 0.98
C PHE A 101 21.20 -5.31 0.35
N LYS A 102 20.95 -4.05 -0.01
CA LYS A 102 21.97 -3.15 -0.58
C LYS A 102 23.11 -2.83 0.40
N LEU A 103 22.87 -2.90 1.72
CA LEU A 103 23.91 -2.84 2.76
C LEU A 103 24.80 -4.08 2.76
N MET A 104 24.21 -5.27 2.53
CA MET A 104 24.94 -6.53 2.50
C MET A 104 25.91 -6.58 1.30
N ASP A 105 25.58 -5.91 0.20
CA ASP A 105 26.46 -5.75 -0.97
C ASP A 105 27.61 -4.74 -0.77
N GLY A 106 27.87 -4.30 0.47
CA GLY A 106 29.06 -3.51 0.81
C GLY A 106 28.90 -1.99 0.67
N LYS A 107 27.68 -1.47 0.49
CA LYS A 107 27.47 -0.01 0.54
C LYS A 107 27.66 0.54 1.96
N LYS A 108 28.31 1.70 2.06
CA LYS A 108 28.56 2.36 3.36
C LYS A 108 27.24 2.63 4.09
N PRO A 109 27.10 2.21 5.36
CA PRO A 109 25.88 2.42 6.15
C PRO A 109 25.47 3.89 6.28
N SER A 110 26.42 4.83 6.23
CA SER A 110 26.15 6.27 6.33
C SER A 110 25.41 6.84 5.11
N GLU A 111 25.81 6.47 3.89
CA GLU A 111 25.13 6.89 2.67
C GLU A 111 23.73 6.27 2.60
N LEU A 112 23.61 5.03 3.05
CA LEU A 112 22.37 4.31 3.05
C LEU A 112 21.37 4.83 4.10
N ILE A 113 21.81 5.15 5.31
CA ILE A 113 20.97 5.83 6.31
C ILE A 113 20.56 7.22 5.81
N SER A 114 21.43 7.91 5.05
CA SER A 114 21.08 9.19 4.43
C SER A 114 20.07 9.04 3.29
N GLU A 115 20.16 7.99 2.46
CA GLU A 115 19.17 7.66 1.42
C GLU A 115 17.85 7.20 2.04
N ILE A 116 17.86 6.38 3.12
CA ILE A 116 16.66 6.01 3.87
C ILE A 116 16.05 7.27 4.45
N LYS A 117 16.81 8.07 5.22
CA LYS A 117 16.31 9.31 5.77
C LYS A 117 15.87 10.28 4.68
N ALA A 118 16.51 10.32 3.52
CA ALA A 118 16.09 11.18 2.41
C ALA A 118 14.82 10.66 1.75
N ALA A 119 14.66 9.35 1.55
CA ALA A 119 13.44 8.74 1.05
C ALA A 119 12.29 8.87 2.06
N PHE A 120 12.57 8.69 3.36
CA PHE A 120 11.64 8.91 4.46
C PHE A 120 11.30 10.40 4.60
N THR A 121 12.29 11.29 4.55
CA THR A 121 12.05 12.74 4.64
C THR A 121 11.34 13.21 3.37
N ALA A 122 11.62 12.66 2.19
CA ALA A 122 10.86 12.93 0.97
C ALA A 122 9.46 12.34 1.00
N ILE A 123 9.22 11.34 1.85
CA ILE A 123 7.88 10.93 2.22
C ILE A 123 7.26 12.03 3.12
N PHE A 124 7.91 12.37 4.24
CA PHE A 124 7.39 13.31 5.24
C PHE A 124 7.58 14.83 4.98
N LYS A 125 8.00 15.27 3.79
CA LYS A 125 8.29 16.68 3.47
C LYS A 125 7.66 17.06 2.14
#